data_AF-A0A3D1CS64-F1
#
_entry.id   AF-A0A3D1CS64-F1
#
_cell.length_a   1.000
_cell.length_b   1.000
_cell.length_c   1.000
_cell.angle_alpha   90.00
_cell.angle_beta   90.00
_cell.angle_gamma   90.00
#
_symmetry.space_group_name_H-M   'P 1'
#
loop_
_entity.id
_entity.type
_entity.pdbx_description
1 polymer ?
#
loop_
_entity_poly.entity_id
_entity_poly.type
_entity_poly.pdbx_seq_one_letter_code
_entity_poly.pdbx_strand_id
1 'polypeptide(L)'
;FTLIELLITIVIIGVLSVIGLNNFVATQMKARDAQRKSDLETLAKSLEMYYNDKGRYPTVTGGEILGIDWGDDGGFTDTTVTGGAIYLSKMPQDPGEFSYYYTIGTNGVSFVLYARLENTKDRAVGTYTGTDCGETECNYALSSTNVQP
;
A
#
# COMPACT_ATOMS: atom_id res chain seq x y z
N PHE A 1 6.04 -48.61 -19.52
CA PHE A 1 6.13 -47.19 -19.90
C PHE A 1 6.81 -47.10 -21.26
N THR A 2 6.24 -46.37 -22.20
CA THR A 2 6.60 -46.34 -23.62
C THR A 2 6.98 -44.93 -24.05
N LEU A 3 7.67 -44.82 -25.18
CA LEU A 3 8.06 -43.53 -25.75
C LEU A 3 6.86 -42.64 -26.10
N ILE A 4 5.73 -43.24 -26.50
CA ILE A 4 4.50 -42.49 -26.81
C ILE A 4 3.81 -41.97 -25.55
N GLU A 5 3.85 -42.72 -24.45
CA GLU A 5 3.36 -42.25 -23.15
C GLU A 5 4.15 -41.02 -22.68
N LEU A 6 5.48 -41.04 -22.85
CA LEU A 6 6.35 -39.91 -22.51
C LEU A 6 6.13 -38.70 -23.44
N LEU A 7 5.85 -38.95 -24.72
CA LEU A 7 5.58 -37.90 -25.72
C LEU A 7 4.25 -37.19 -25.46
N ILE A 8 3.19 -37.93 -25.14
CA ILE A 8 1.87 -37.33 -24.85
C ILE A 8 1.94 -36.50 -23.56
N THR A 9 2.68 -36.96 -22.55
CA THR A 9 2.80 -36.24 -21.27
C THR A 9 3.49 -34.90 -21.43
N ILE A 10 4.60 -34.83 -22.17
CA ILE A 10 5.28 -33.54 -22.40
C ILE A 10 4.43 -32.56 -23.23
N VAL A 11 3.60 -33.06 -24.15
CA VAL A 11 2.67 -32.24 -24.93
C VAL A 11 1.59 -31.65 -24.02
N ILE A 12 0.98 -32.46 -23.15
CA ILE A 12 -0.04 -31.99 -22.20
C ILE A 12 0.56 -30.98 -21.21
N ILE A 13 1.73 -31.27 -20.64
CA ILE A 13 2.42 -30.36 -19.72
C ILE A 13 2.76 -29.04 -20.43
N GLY A 14 3.21 -29.09 -21.69
CA GLY A 14 3.50 -27.90 -22.49
C GLY A 14 2.30 -26.98 -22.65
N VAL A 15 1.13 -27.54 -23.00
CA VAL A 15 -0.11 -26.76 -23.15
C VAL A 15 -0.59 -26.18 -21.81
N LEU A 16 -0.60 -26.99 -20.74
CA LEU A 16 -1.03 -26.53 -19.42
C LEU A 16 -0.11 -25.45 -18.84
N SER A 17 1.20 -25.54 -19.11
CA SER A 17 2.19 -24.60 -18.60
C SER A 17 1.96 -23.18 -19.13
N VAL A 18 1.65 -23.02 -20.43
CA VAL A 18 1.42 -21.70 -21.04
C VAL A 18 0.19 -21.00 -20.44
N ILE A 19 -0.90 -21.75 -20.22
CA ILE A 19 -2.14 -21.19 -19.64
C ILE A 19 -1.94 -20.83 -18.16
N GLY A 20 -1.18 -21.66 -17.43
CA GLY A 20 -0.93 -21.45 -16.00
C GLY A 20 -0.19 -20.15 -15.68
N LEU A 21 0.80 -19.77 -16.50
CA LEU A 21 1.64 -18.60 -16.23
C LEU A 21 0.87 -17.27 -16.21
N ASN A 22 -0.04 -17.06 -17.17
CA ASN A 22 -0.80 -15.81 -17.26
C ASN A 22 -1.74 -15.60 -16.06
N ASN A 23 -2.39 -16.68 -15.60
CA ASN A 23 -3.26 -16.63 -14.43
C ASN A 23 -2.46 -16.38 -13.14
N PHE A 24 -1.24 -16.91 -13.06
CA PHE A 24 -0.36 -16.72 -11.91
C PHE A 24 0.07 -15.26 -11.75
N VAL A 25 0.48 -14.58 -12.83
CA VAL A 25 0.87 -13.15 -12.79
C VAL A 25 -0.31 -12.29 -12.33
N ALA A 26 -1.50 -12.48 -12.92
CA ALA A 26 -2.69 -11.71 -12.54
C ALA A 26 -3.10 -11.94 -11.07
N THR A 27 -2.89 -13.16 -10.55
CA THR A 27 -3.17 -13.48 -9.13
C THR A 27 -2.18 -12.79 -8.20
N GLN A 28 -0.89 -12.78 -8.56
CA GLN A 28 0.14 -12.06 -7.80
C GLN A 28 -0.14 -10.55 -7.75
N MET A 29 -0.51 -9.94 -8.88
CA MET A 29 -0.89 -8.52 -8.91
C MET A 29 -2.04 -8.22 -7.95
N LYS A 30 -3.11 -9.04 -7.97
CA LYS A 30 -4.25 -8.88 -7.04
C LYS A 30 -3.85 -9.07 -5.58
N ALA A 31 -2.94 -9.99 -5.29
CA ALA A 31 -2.44 -10.21 -3.93
C ALA A 31 -1.66 -8.99 -3.42
N ARG A 32 -0.79 -8.41 -4.26
CA ARG A 32 -0.07 -7.17 -3.93
C ARG A 32 -1.01 -5.98 -3.74
N ASP A 33 -2.01 -5.83 -4.62
CA ASP A 33 -3.03 -4.77 -4.48
C ASP A 33 -3.88 -4.94 -3.20
N ALA A 34 -4.21 -6.17 -2.81
CA ALA A 34 -4.89 -6.43 -1.56
C ALA A 34 -4.02 -6.07 -0.35
N GLN A 35 -2.71 -6.35 -0.43
CA GLN A 35 -1.76 -5.95 0.60
C GLN A 35 -1.65 -4.42 0.71
N ARG A 36 -1.52 -3.69 -0.41
CA ARG A 36 -1.51 -2.21 -0.42
C ARG A 36 -2.74 -1.62 0.28
N LYS A 37 -3.92 -2.16 0.00
CA LYS A 37 -5.17 -1.72 0.65
C LYS A 37 -5.13 -1.98 2.16
N SER A 38 -4.70 -3.18 2.57
CA SER A 38 -4.55 -3.56 3.98
C SER A 38 -3.51 -2.70 4.73
N ASP A 39 -2.43 -2.34 4.06
CA ASP A 39 -1.36 -1.50 4.59
C ASP A 39 -1.90 -0.09 4.86
N LEU A 40 -2.64 0.50 3.90
CA LEU A 40 -3.30 1.79 4.11
C LEU A 40 -4.34 1.75 5.23
N GLU A 41 -5.11 0.67 5.37
CA GLU A 41 -6.05 0.52 6.49
C GLU A 41 -5.33 0.47 7.84
N THR A 42 -4.16 -0.17 7.90
CA THR A 42 -3.32 -0.25 9.10
C THR A 42 -2.75 1.12 9.45
N LEU A 43 -2.26 1.86 8.45
CA LEU A 43 -1.80 3.24 8.60
C LEU A 43 -2.93 4.19 9.02
N ALA A 44 -4.13 4.05 8.44
CA ALA A 44 -5.28 4.85 8.85
C ALA A 44 -5.58 4.65 10.33
N LYS A 45 -5.62 3.39 10.81
CA LYS A 45 -5.83 3.11 12.24
C LYS A 45 -4.76 3.74 13.12
N SER A 46 -3.49 3.69 12.74
CA SER A 46 -2.41 4.30 13.53
C SER A 46 -2.48 5.82 13.54
N LEU A 47 -2.88 6.45 12.43
CA LEU A 47 -3.16 7.89 12.36
C LEU A 47 -4.33 8.28 13.27
N GLU A 48 -5.40 7.50 13.32
CA GLU A 48 -6.52 7.75 14.24
C GLU A 48 -6.09 7.62 15.71
N MET A 49 -5.25 6.65 16.05
CA MET A 49 -4.68 6.56 17.40
C MET A 49 -3.85 7.79 17.76
N TYR A 50 -3.01 8.27 16.84
CA TYR A 50 -2.25 9.51 17.02
C TYR A 50 -3.16 10.72 17.21
N TYR A 51 -4.23 10.83 16.42
CA TYR A 51 -5.20 11.92 16.54
C TYR A 51 -5.88 11.92 17.91
N ASN A 52 -6.27 10.74 18.43
CA ASN A 52 -6.87 10.63 19.76
C ASN A 52 -5.95 11.15 20.87
N ASP A 53 -4.64 10.96 20.74
CA ASP A 53 -3.66 11.39 21.73
C ASP A 53 -3.22 12.87 21.58
N LYS A 54 -3.16 13.37 20.34
CA LYS A 54 -2.58 14.68 20.01
C LYS A 54 -3.58 15.73 19.55
N GLY A 55 -4.82 15.34 19.28
CA GLY A 55 -5.90 16.20 18.77
C GLY A 55 -5.68 16.70 17.33
N ARG A 56 -4.67 16.18 16.63
CA ARG A 56 -4.33 16.49 15.24
C ARG A 56 -3.56 15.35 14.62
N TYR A 57 -3.65 15.18 13.30
CA TYR A 57 -2.82 14.24 12.57
C TYR A 57 -1.38 14.75 12.46
N PRO A 58 -0.40 13.85 12.29
CA PRO A 58 1.00 14.23 12.09
C PRO A 58 1.20 15.16 10.90
N THR A 59 2.16 16.08 11.03
CA THR A 59 2.57 16.94 9.92
C THR A 59 3.19 16.11 8.79
N VAL A 60 3.09 16.61 7.56
CA VAL A 60 3.61 15.96 6.35
C VAL A 60 4.75 16.79 5.76
N THR A 61 5.74 16.15 5.15
CA THR A 61 6.70 16.79 4.24
C THR A 61 7.03 15.83 3.11
N GLY A 62 6.93 16.28 1.86
CA GLY A 62 7.24 15.43 0.70
C GLY A 62 6.33 14.21 0.52
N GLY A 63 5.16 14.16 1.16
CA GLY A 63 4.29 12.98 1.14
C GLY A 63 4.56 11.97 2.26
N GLU A 64 5.55 12.24 3.10
CA GLU A 64 5.92 11.40 4.23
C GLU A 64 5.44 12.02 5.55
N ILE A 65 5.10 11.16 6.49
CA ILE A 65 4.72 11.58 7.84
C ILE A 65 5.98 12.03 8.59
N LEU A 66 6.00 13.27 9.07
CA LEU A 66 7.10 13.82 9.85
C LEU A 66 7.16 13.24 11.27
N GLY A 67 8.38 13.14 11.81
CA GLY A 67 8.63 12.63 13.17
C GLY A 67 8.66 11.10 13.25
N ILE A 68 8.72 10.43 12.10
CA ILE A 68 8.86 8.99 11.93
C ILE A 68 10.21 8.72 11.29
N ASP A 69 10.87 7.66 11.74
CA ASP A 69 12.02 7.11 11.02
C ASP A 69 11.47 6.30 9.83
N TRP A 70 11.61 6.81 8.60
CA TRP A 70 11.24 6.09 7.38
C TRP A 70 12.43 5.21 6.99
N GLY A 71 12.53 4.02 7.58
CA GLY A 71 13.62 3.07 7.35
C GLY A 71 13.20 1.63 7.67
N ASP A 72 14.08 0.67 7.37
CA ASP A 72 13.79 -0.78 7.39
C ASP A 72 13.25 -1.32 8.75
N ASP A 73 13.51 -0.59 9.85
CA ASP A 73 13.07 -0.88 11.22
C ASP A 73 12.26 0.27 11.87
N GLY A 74 11.89 1.28 11.08
CA GLY A 74 11.24 2.48 11.54
C GLY A 74 9.74 2.32 11.81
N GLY A 75 9.32 2.63 13.04
CA GLY A 75 7.92 2.63 13.45
C GLY A 75 7.35 4.04 13.60
N PHE A 76 6.03 4.19 13.45
CA PHE A 76 5.33 5.42 13.78
C PHE A 76 5.32 5.61 15.29
N THR A 77 6.34 6.30 15.79
CA THR A 77 6.54 6.59 17.22
C THR A 77 6.52 8.09 17.44
N ASP A 78 5.92 8.53 18.55
CA ASP A 78 6.03 9.93 18.96
C ASP A 78 7.45 10.25 19.43
N THR A 79 8.21 10.93 18.57
CA THR A 79 9.58 11.38 18.87
C THR A 79 9.64 12.70 19.63
N THR A 80 8.51 13.35 19.88
CA THR A 80 8.48 14.64 20.62
C THR A 80 8.73 14.49 22.11
N VAL A 81 8.62 13.26 22.65
CA VAL A 81 8.86 12.94 24.06
C VAL A 81 9.72 11.68 24.15
N THR A 82 10.70 11.68 25.06
CA THR A 82 11.51 10.48 25.33
C THR A 82 10.61 9.34 25.82
N GLY A 83 10.58 8.22 25.08
CA GLY A 83 9.69 7.09 25.38
C GLY A 83 8.23 7.34 24.97
N GLY A 84 8.00 8.17 23.95
CA GLY A 84 6.67 8.45 23.41
C GLY A 84 5.94 7.20 22.90
N ALA A 85 4.63 7.34 22.73
CA ALA A 85 3.76 6.25 22.31
C ALA A 85 4.16 5.71 20.93
N ILE A 86 4.06 4.39 20.77
CA ILE A 86 4.26 3.70 19.50
C ILE A 86 2.87 3.43 18.91
N TYR A 87 2.56 4.10 17.80
CA TYR A 87 1.29 3.94 17.07
C TYR A 87 1.39 2.86 15.99
N LEU A 88 2.59 2.60 15.50
CA LEU A 88 2.85 1.49 14.59
C LEU A 88 4.29 1.00 14.76
N SER A 89 4.47 -0.29 15.01
CA SER A 89 5.79 -0.85 15.29
C SER A 89 6.68 -0.97 14.06
N LYS A 90 6.08 -1.07 12.86
CA LYS A 90 6.81 -1.13 11.59
C LYS A 90 5.99 -0.47 10.49
N MET A 91 6.61 0.45 9.75
CA MET A 91 5.98 1.02 8.57
C MET A 91 5.75 -0.05 7.49
N PRO A 92 4.53 -0.13 6.92
CA PRO A 92 4.30 -0.98 5.76
C PRO A 92 5.11 -0.46 4.59
N GLN A 93 5.69 -1.38 3.83
CA GLN A 93 6.41 -1.09 2.60
C GLN A 93 5.57 -1.64 1.44
N ASP A 94 5.52 -0.91 0.33
CA ASP A 94 4.86 -1.41 -0.88
C ASP A 94 5.47 -2.76 -1.29
N PRO A 95 4.66 -3.77 -1.65
CA PRO A 95 5.17 -5.08 -2.05
C PRO A 95 5.78 -5.08 -3.48
N GLY A 96 5.85 -3.94 -4.15
CA GLY A 96 6.42 -3.75 -5.48
C GLY A 96 7.41 -2.60 -5.53
N GLU A 97 7.28 -1.74 -6.54
CA GLU A 97 8.21 -0.63 -6.82
C GLU A 97 7.62 0.74 -6.45
N PHE A 98 6.41 0.78 -5.88
CA PHE A 98 5.74 2.03 -5.54
C PHE A 98 6.02 2.45 -4.09
N SER A 99 5.57 3.64 -3.74
CA SER A 99 5.61 4.16 -2.37
C SER A 99 4.22 4.62 -1.94
N TYR A 100 3.94 4.56 -0.63
CA TYR A 100 2.75 5.18 -0.05
C TYR A 100 2.94 6.69 0.07
N TYR A 101 1.86 7.44 -0.16
CA TYR A 101 1.89 8.89 -0.09
C TYR A 101 0.83 9.38 0.91
N TYR A 102 1.17 10.35 1.75
CA TYR A 102 0.32 10.87 2.80
C TYR A 102 0.12 12.37 2.63
N THR A 103 -1.10 12.86 2.86
CA THR A 103 -1.41 14.29 2.93
C THR A 103 -2.31 14.59 4.11
N ILE A 104 -2.29 15.85 4.55
CA ILE A 104 -3.18 16.36 5.59
C ILE A 104 -4.02 17.51 5.05
N GLY A 105 -5.24 17.62 5.54
CA GLY A 105 -6.05 18.81 5.35
C GLY A 105 -5.44 20.02 6.06
N THR A 106 -5.81 21.23 5.63
CA THR A 106 -5.23 22.51 6.11
C THR A 106 -5.32 22.69 7.63
N ASN A 107 -6.32 22.08 8.27
CA ASN A 107 -6.55 22.17 9.71
C ASN A 107 -5.90 21.03 10.50
N GLY A 108 -5.25 20.06 9.85
CA GLY A 108 -4.65 18.88 10.49
C GLY A 108 -5.67 17.91 11.14
N VAL A 109 -6.96 18.04 10.79
CA VAL A 109 -8.07 17.21 11.31
C VAL A 109 -8.62 16.23 10.28
N SER A 110 -8.00 16.16 9.11
CA SER A 110 -8.25 15.14 8.10
C SER A 110 -6.94 14.72 7.46
N PHE A 111 -6.90 13.49 6.99
CA PHE A 111 -5.79 12.98 6.19
C PHE A 111 -6.31 12.24 4.96
N VAL A 112 -5.44 12.10 3.97
CA VAL A 112 -5.61 11.18 2.87
C VAL A 112 -4.32 10.39 2.69
N LEU A 113 -4.44 9.08 2.67
CA LEU A 113 -3.40 8.13 2.29
C LEU A 113 -3.61 7.72 0.85
N TYR A 114 -2.54 7.57 0.10
CA TYR A 114 -2.57 7.18 -1.29
C TYR A 114 -1.63 6.00 -1.55
N ALA A 115 -2.01 5.18 -2.53
CA ALA A 115 -1.20 4.12 -3.08
C ALA A 115 -1.42 4.02 -4.59
N ARG A 116 -0.58 3.21 -5.24
CA ARG A 116 -0.75 2.86 -6.65
C ARG A 116 -1.03 1.37 -6.79
N LEU A 117 -2.27 1.04 -7.14
CA LEU A 117 -2.69 -0.31 -7.50
C LEU A 117 -2.19 -0.65 -8.91
N GLU A 118 -1.70 -1.87 -9.08
CA GLU A 118 -1.26 -2.41 -10.37
C GLU A 118 -2.45 -2.74 -11.26
N ASN A 119 -3.56 -3.19 -10.69
CA ASN A 119 -4.79 -3.42 -11.42
C ASN A 119 -5.54 -2.11 -11.67
N THR A 120 -5.25 -1.47 -12.80
CA THR A 120 -5.93 -0.24 -13.26
C THR A 120 -7.43 -0.39 -13.53
N LYS A 121 -7.95 -1.63 -13.54
CA LYS A 121 -9.39 -1.92 -13.71
C LYS A 121 -10.10 -2.19 -12.39
N ASP A 122 -9.43 -2.06 -11.25
CA ASP A 122 -10.06 -2.17 -9.94
C ASP A 122 -11.08 -1.02 -9.76
N ARG A 123 -12.25 -1.32 -9.20
CA ARG A 123 -13.33 -0.33 -9.01
C ARG A 123 -12.92 0.82 -8.09
N ALA A 124 -11.96 0.58 -7.20
CA ALA A 124 -11.46 1.59 -6.27
C ALA A 124 -10.42 2.54 -6.92
N VAL A 125 -10.05 2.31 -8.18
CA VAL A 125 -9.12 3.20 -8.88
C VAL A 125 -9.79 4.55 -9.17
N GLY A 126 -9.12 5.61 -8.73
CA GLY A 126 -9.46 7.00 -9.00
C GLY A 126 -8.29 7.75 -9.66
N THR A 127 -8.50 9.03 -9.93
CA THR A 127 -7.48 9.93 -10.49
C THR A 127 -7.08 10.94 -9.43
N TYR A 128 -5.81 10.91 -9.01
CA TYR A 128 -5.27 11.81 -7.99
C TYR A 128 -4.07 12.55 -8.56
N THR A 129 -4.29 13.80 -8.98
CA THR A 129 -3.25 14.62 -9.60
C THR A 129 -2.35 15.26 -8.55
N GLY A 130 -1.04 15.23 -8.78
CA GLY A 130 -0.05 15.86 -7.88
C GLY A 130 0.28 15.05 -6.63
N THR A 131 -0.15 13.78 -6.57
CA THR A 131 0.27 12.80 -5.55
C THR A 131 1.15 11.75 -6.22
N ASP A 132 2.41 11.66 -5.82
CA ASP A 132 3.36 10.74 -6.42
C ASP A 132 3.62 9.54 -5.52
N CYS A 133 3.26 8.35 -5.99
CA CYS A 133 3.47 7.09 -5.28
C CYS A 133 4.77 6.42 -5.78
N GLY A 134 5.85 7.19 -5.91
CA GLY A 134 7.14 6.79 -6.48
C GLY A 134 7.59 7.72 -7.59
N GLU A 135 7.54 7.24 -8.85
CA GLU A 135 7.73 8.03 -10.07
C GLU A 135 6.42 8.14 -10.89
N THR A 136 5.27 7.84 -10.28
CA THR A 136 3.99 7.80 -10.96
C THR A 136 2.84 8.17 -10.04
N GLU A 137 1.85 8.87 -10.61
CA GLU A 137 0.67 9.31 -9.88
C GLU A 137 -0.04 8.15 -9.15
N CYS A 138 -0.44 8.41 -7.91
CA CYS A 138 -1.27 7.50 -7.15
C CYS A 138 -2.65 7.31 -7.81
N ASN A 139 -3.24 6.14 -7.63
CA ASN A 139 -4.53 5.81 -8.23
C ASN A 139 -5.53 5.21 -7.24
N TYR A 140 -5.17 5.10 -5.97
CA TYR A 140 -6.04 4.65 -4.88
C TYR A 140 -5.82 5.56 -3.68
N ALA A 141 -6.90 5.87 -2.96
CA ALA A 141 -6.85 6.71 -1.79
C ALA A 141 -7.77 6.18 -0.67
N LEU A 142 -7.35 6.43 0.56
CA LEU A 142 -8.09 6.17 1.79
C LEU A 142 -8.01 7.41 2.68
N SER A 143 -9.14 8.02 2.99
CA SER A 143 -9.22 9.22 3.81
C SER A 143 -9.75 8.93 5.22
N SER A 144 -9.51 9.85 6.15
CA SER A 144 -10.17 9.85 7.46
C SER A 144 -11.70 9.81 7.31
N THR A 145 -12.41 9.19 8.25
CA THR A 145 -13.88 9.02 8.23
C THR A 145 -14.70 10.32 8.09
N ASN A 146 -14.07 11.47 8.27
CA ASN A 146 -14.69 12.79 8.15
C ASN A 146 -14.55 13.46 6.77
N VAL A 147 -13.89 12.82 5.79
CA VAL A 147 -13.67 13.37 4.44
C VAL A 147 -13.79 12.27 3.39
N GLN A 148 -14.40 12.58 2.24
CA GLN A 148 -14.40 11.70 1.06
C GLN A 148 -13.16 12.03 0.20
N PRO A 149 -12.39 11.03 -0.27
CA PRO A 149 -11.13 11.26 -0.99
C PRO A 149 -11.34 11.86 -2.38
#